data_AF-E7AXS0-F1
#
_entry.id   AF-E7AXS0-F1
#
_cell.length_a   1.000
_cell.length_b   1.000
_cell.length_c   1.000
_cell.angle_alpha   90.00
_cell.angle_beta   90.00
_cell.angle_gamma   90.00
#
_symmetry.space_group_name_H-M   'P 1'
#
loop_
_entity.id
_entity.type
_entity.pdbx_description
1 polymer ?
#
loop_
_entity_poly.entity_id
_entity_poly.type
_entity_poly.pdbx_seq_one_letter_code
_entity_poly.pdbx_strand_id
1 'polypeptide(L)'
;RPTRPASEQPPSGPPLLFPVDDFSASVVSVANSTHHRRDRRHASSSSSSSSSSSSSSSSSSSGDPHRADRGELSVCDSESVWVTDKSTAVDIKGNRVTVLEEMRTSTVPLRQYFFETRCKATGNTRDGCRGVDKKHWNSTCRTTQSYVRALTMEGTRHVGWRWIRIDTSCACALSSKSGRA
;
A
#
# COMPACT_ATOMS: atom_id res chain seq x y z
N ARG A 1 33.01 -15.49 4.75
CA ARG A 1 32.27 -14.31 4.24
C ARG A 1 31.85 -13.48 5.45
N PRO A 2 32.36 -12.26 5.67
CA PRO A 2 32.03 -11.52 6.89
C PRO A 2 30.53 -11.18 6.86
N THR A 3 29.83 -11.61 7.89
CA THR A 3 28.43 -11.29 8.15
C THR A 3 28.35 -9.81 8.47
N ARG A 4 27.66 -9.04 7.63
CA ARG A 4 27.45 -7.60 7.87
C ARG A 4 26.62 -7.45 9.16
N PRO A 5 27.00 -6.58 10.11
CA PRO A 5 26.27 -6.42 11.37
C PRO A 5 24.80 -6.05 11.12
N ALA A 6 23.89 -6.57 11.96
CA ALA A 6 22.44 -6.45 11.77
C ALA A 6 21.93 -4.99 11.68
N SER A 7 22.63 -4.03 12.30
CA SER A 7 22.33 -2.58 12.17
C SER A 7 22.44 -2.06 10.73
N GLU A 8 23.29 -2.69 9.92
CA GLU A 8 23.54 -2.26 8.55
C GLU A 8 22.56 -2.85 7.53
N GLN A 9 21.69 -3.80 7.89
CA GLN A 9 20.70 -4.37 6.96
C GLN A 9 19.30 -3.80 7.22
N PRO A 10 18.51 -3.49 6.17
CA PRO A 10 17.12 -3.14 6.35
C PRO A 10 16.32 -4.33 6.90
N PRO A 11 15.16 -4.10 7.55
CA PRO A 11 14.28 -5.16 8.02
C PRO A 11 13.86 -6.11 6.89
N SER A 12 13.55 -7.37 7.24
CA SER A 12 13.20 -8.42 6.27
C SER A 12 11.78 -8.31 5.69
N GLY A 13 10.90 -7.53 6.33
CA GLY A 13 9.51 -7.33 5.90
C GLY A 13 9.10 -5.87 6.06
N PRO A 14 7.89 -5.49 5.60
CA PRO A 14 7.35 -4.15 5.80
C PRO A 14 7.25 -3.80 7.30
N PRO A 15 7.28 -2.50 7.66
CA PRO A 15 7.03 -2.09 9.04
C PRO A 15 5.64 -2.57 9.47
N LEU A 16 5.53 -3.10 10.68
CA LEU A 16 4.24 -3.50 11.24
C LEU A 16 3.37 -2.26 11.39
N LEU A 17 2.27 -2.21 10.64
CA LEU A 17 1.20 -1.26 10.90
C LEU A 17 0.53 -1.75 12.18
N PHE A 18 0.85 -1.14 13.32
CA PHE A 18 0.05 -1.36 14.52
C PHE A 18 -1.38 -0.96 14.18
N PRO A 19 -2.38 -1.85 14.33
CA PRO A 19 -3.76 -1.43 14.31
C PRO A 19 -3.90 -0.38 15.41
N VAL A 20 -4.38 0.81 15.06
CA VAL A 20 -4.97 1.67 16.09
C VAL A 20 -6.27 0.97 16.49
N ASP A 21 -6.18 0.09 17.48
CA ASP A 21 -7.37 -0.54 18.05
C ASP A 21 -8.36 0.54 18.52
N ASP A 22 -9.59 0.33 18.10
CA ASP A 22 -10.83 1.05 18.35
C ASP A 22 -10.94 1.69 19.76
N PHE A 23 -10.62 2.97 19.89
CA PHE A 23 -10.92 3.74 21.10
C PHE A 23 -12.37 4.28 21.05
N SER A 24 -13.39 3.40 21.02
CA SER A 24 -14.74 3.70 21.51
C SER A 24 -15.66 2.48 21.66
N ALA A 25 -15.17 1.37 22.21
CA ALA A 25 -16.05 0.32 22.73
C ALA A 25 -16.46 0.62 24.18
N SER A 26 -17.34 1.61 24.41
CA SER A 26 -18.06 1.79 25.69
C SER A 26 -19.25 2.76 25.59
N VAL A 27 -20.40 2.28 25.09
CA VAL A 27 -21.72 2.72 25.59
C VAL A 27 -22.77 1.61 25.37
N VAL A 28 -23.02 0.88 26.45
CA VAL A 28 -24.25 0.17 26.87
C VAL A 28 -24.97 -0.72 25.86
N SER A 29 -24.78 -2.04 26.04
CA SER A 29 -25.71 -3.08 25.64
C SER A 29 -27.02 -2.94 26.43
N VAL A 30 -28.14 -2.66 25.77
CA VAL A 30 -29.47 -3.01 26.28
C VAL A 30 -30.06 -4.06 25.35
N ALA A 31 -30.08 -5.29 25.83
CA ALA A 31 -30.78 -6.39 25.20
C ALA A 31 -32.30 -6.12 25.25
N ASN A 32 -33.00 -6.30 24.13
CA ASN A 32 -34.42 -6.63 24.16
C ASN A 32 -34.67 -7.88 23.32
N SER A 33 -34.80 -9.00 24.02
CA SER A 33 -35.26 -10.27 23.49
C SER A 33 -36.72 -10.16 23.09
N THR A 34 -37.06 -10.50 21.85
CA THR A 34 -38.37 -11.07 21.55
C THR A 34 -38.25 -12.24 20.58
N HIS A 35 -38.97 -13.29 20.96
CA HIS A 35 -39.01 -14.63 20.43
C HIS A 35 -40.05 -14.72 19.30
N HIS A 36 -39.98 -15.78 18.48
CA HIS A 36 -40.92 -16.19 17.39
C HIS A 36 -40.66 -15.56 16.01
N ARG A 37 -40.69 -16.27 14.87
CA ARG A 37 -41.26 -17.58 14.51
C ARG A 37 -40.55 -18.07 13.25
N ARG A 38 -40.32 -19.39 13.16
CA ARG A 38 -39.97 -20.08 11.92
C ARG A 38 -41.14 -19.99 10.95
N ASP A 39 -40.90 -19.63 9.69
CA ASP A 39 -41.76 -20.06 8.60
C ASP A 39 -40.93 -20.50 7.39
N ARG A 40 -41.07 -21.80 7.09
CA ARG A 40 -40.64 -22.46 5.86
C ARG A 40 -41.61 -22.06 4.76
N ARG A 41 -41.13 -21.58 3.61
CA ARG A 41 -41.84 -21.77 2.34
C ARG A 41 -40.86 -22.10 1.21
N HIS A 42 -41.19 -23.20 0.55
CA HIS A 42 -40.65 -23.67 -0.70
C HIS A 42 -40.84 -22.64 -1.82
N ALA A 43 -39.82 -22.48 -2.67
CA ALA A 43 -40.01 -22.08 -4.06
C ALA A 43 -38.91 -22.72 -4.92
N SER A 44 -39.33 -23.15 -6.08
CA SER A 44 -38.77 -24.10 -7.02
C SER A 44 -37.61 -23.58 -7.89
N SER A 45 -36.67 -24.50 -8.16
CA SER A 45 -35.86 -24.71 -9.37
C SER A 45 -35.68 -23.59 -10.40
N SER A 46 -34.41 -23.28 -10.67
CA SER A 46 -33.90 -23.15 -12.04
C SER A 46 -32.39 -23.42 -12.08
N SER A 47 -32.04 -24.58 -12.63
CA SER A 47 -30.69 -24.98 -13.01
C SER A 47 -30.28 -24.34 -14.33
N SER A 48 -29.16 -23.63 -14.35
CA SER A 48 -28.48 -23.27 -15.59
C SER A 48 -27.02 -23.69 -15.51
N SER A 49 -26.72 -24.78 -16.18
CA SER A 49 -25.39 -25.26 -16.54
C SER A 49 -24.80 -24.36 -17.63
N SER A 50 -23.60 -23.82 -17.43
CA SER A 50 -22.77 -23.33 -18.53
C SER A 50 -21.33 -23.81 -18.35
N SER A 51 -20.89 -24.46 -19.40
CA SER A 51 -19.62 -25.16 -19.65
C SER A 51 -18.37 -24.35 -19.35
N SER A 52 -17.43 -25.01 -18.69
CA SER A 52 -16.03 -24.63 -18.52
C SER A 52 -15.26 -24.78 -19.83
N SER A 53 -14.77 -23.68 -20.39
CA SER A 53 -13.72 -23.69 -21.41
C SER A 53 -12.37 -23.41 -20.76
N SER A 54 -11.56 -24.45 -20.61
CA SER A 54 -10.18 -24.38 -20.13
C SER A 54 -9.26 -23.85 -21.23
N SER A 55 -8.85 -22.59 -21.14
CA SER A 55 -7.74 -22.05 -21.91
C SER A 55 -6.45 -22.16 -21.09
N SER A 56 -5.65 -23.18 -21.41
CA SER A 56 -4.30 -23.36 -20.90
C SER A 56 -3.38 -22.27 -21.46
N SER A 57 -2.98 -21.32 -20.61
CA SER A 57 -1.84 -20.44 -20.88
C SER A 57 -0.73 -20.78 -19.90
N SER A 58 0.23 -21.57 -20.36
CA SER A 58 1.49 -21.82 -19.69
C SER A 58 2.32 -20.54 -19.70
N SER A 59 2.28 -19.79 -18.59
CA SER A 59 3.30 -18.80 -18.26
C SER A 59 3.99 -19.24 -16.98
N SER A 60 5.27 -19.54 -17.11
CA SER A 60 6.19 -19.92 -16.05
C SER A 60 6.33 -18.77 -15.04
N SER A 61 5.53 -18.80 -13.98
CA SER A 61 5.63 -17.87 -12.86
C SER A 61 6.64 -18.40 -11.84
N SER A 62 7.90 -17.98 -11.99
CA SER A 62 8.91 -18.17 -10.96
C SER A 62 8.62 -17.23 -9.78
N GLY A 63 8.11 -17.81 -8.70
CA GLY A 63 8.21 -17.38 -7.30
C GLY A 63 7.93 -15.91 -6.95
N ASP A 64 6.71 -15.62 -6.48
CA ASP A 64 6.39 -14.40 -5.73
C ASP A 64 5.70 -14.80 -4.40
N PRO A 65 6.17 -14.39 -3.20
CA PRO A 65 5.72 -14.96 -1.92
C PRO A 65 4.31 -14.55 -1.48
N HIS A 66 3.58 -13.74 -2.26
CA HIS A 66 2.20 -13.36 -1.95
C HIS A 66 1.27 -13.72 -3.12
N ARG A 67 0.88 -15.00 -3.15
CA ARG A 67 -0.30 -15.45 -3.88
C ARG A 67 -1.50 -14.65 -3.35
N ALA A 68 -1.99 -13.67 -4.11
CA ALA A 68 -3.27 -13.02 -3.89
C ALA A 68 -4.37 -14.10 -3.81
N ASP A 69 -4.81 -14.42 -2.61
CA ASP A 69 -5.24 -15.76 -2.20
C ASP A 69 -6.58 -16.25 -2.81
N ARG A 70 -7.23 -15.46 -3.67
CA ARG A 70 -8.47 -15.83 -4.40
C ARG A 70 -8.62 -15.19 -5.79
N GLY A 71 -7.56 -14.68 -6.40
CA GLY A 71 -7.65 -13.98 -7.71
C GLY A 71 -8.13 -12.53 -7.61
N GLU A 72 -8.10 -11.94 -6.42
CA GLU A 72 -8.26 -10.49 -6.23
C GLU A 72 -7.04 -9.78 -6.82
N LEU A 73 -7.28 -8.95 -7.82
CA LEU A 73 -6.26 -8.16 -8.50
C LEU A 73 -6.38 -6.71 -8.04
N SER A 74 -5.24 -6.09 -7.74
CA SER A 74 -5.19 -4.66 -7.46
C SER A 74 -5.61 -3.86 -8.70
N VAL A 75 -6.10 -2.64 -8.50
CA VAL A 75 -6.45 -1.74 -9.61
C VAL A 75 -5.20 -1.20 -10.31
N CYS A 76 -4.12 -1.03 -9.55
CA CYS A 76 -2.80 -0.61 -10.02
C CYS A 76 -1.75 -1.55 -9.44
N ASP A 77 -0.75 -1.91 -10.24
CA ASP A 77 0.35 -2.72 -9.75
C ASP A 77 1.35 -1.80 -9.03
N SER A 78 1.86 -2.26 -7.89
CA SER A 78 2.83 -1.52 -7.08
C SER A 78 4.02 -2.37 -6.72
N GLU A 79 5.14 -1.71 -6.46
CA GLU A 79 6.35 -2.32 -5.92
C GLU A 79 6.73 -1.62 -4.63
N SER A 80 7.14 -2.41 -3.64
CA SER A 80 7.55 -1.92 -2.32
C SER A 80 8.98 -2.33 -2.04
N VAL A 81 9.81 -1.41 -1.56
CA VAL A 81 11.23 -1.65 -1.31
C VAL A 81 11.71 -0.86 -0.09
N TRP A 82 12.67 -1.45 0.63
CA TRP A 82 13.45 -0.73 1.62
C TRP A 82 14.52 0.13 0.93
N VAL A 83 14.36 1.45 1.00
CA VAL A 83 15.33 2.43 0.52
C VAL A 83 16.37 2.67 1.61
N THR A 84 17.64 2.43 1.27
CA THR A 84 18.76 2.47 2.24
C THR A 84 19.68 3.67 2.07
N ASP A 85 19.60 4.36 0.94
CA ASP A 85 20.49 5.43 0.48
C ASP A 85 19.73 6.75 0.26
N LYS A 86 18.62 6.94 1.01
CA LYS A 86 17.82 8.15 0.91
C LYS A 86 18.56 9.33 1.54
N SER A 87 19.11 10.20 0.68
CA SER A 87 19.88 11.39 1.11
C SER A 87 19.08 12.69 1.14
N THR A 88 17.95 12.76 0.41
CA THR A 88 17.11 13.97 0.35
C THR A 88 15.64 13.64 0.46
N ALA A 89 14.87 14.56 1.04
CA ALA A 89 13.43 14.48 1.11
C ALA A 89 12.79 15.87 1.12
N VAL A 90 11.46 15.91 1.03
CA VAL A 90 10.67 17.13 1.16
C VAL A 90 9.93 17.09 2.49
N ASP A 91 10.07 18.13 3.31
CA ASP A 91 9.38 18.20 4.59
C ASP A 91 7.88 18.59 4.45
N ILE A 92 7.17 18.65 5.57
CA ILE A 92 5.76 19.08 5.61
C ILE A 92 5.54 20.53 5.16
N LYS A 93 6.56 21.38 5.29
CA LYS A 93 6.52 22.78 4.84
C LYS A 93 6.81 22.93 3.34
N GLY A 94 7.22 21.86 2.67
CA GLY A 94 7.57 21.86 1.25
C GLY A 94 9.05 22.16 0.98
N ASN A 95 9.88 22.24 2.02
CA ASN A 95 11.31 22.51 1.89
C ASN A 95 12.08 21.23 1.59
N ARG A 96 13.10 21.33 0.73
CA ARG A 96 14.06 20.23 0.51
C ARG A 96 15.00 20.14 1.71
N VAL A 97 15.10 18.96 2.30
CA VAL A 97 15.94 18.69 3.48
C VAL A 97 16.85 17.49 3.21
N THR A 98 18.01 17.46 3.85
CA THR A 98 18.95 16.34 3.75
C THR A 98 18.61 15.32 4.83
N VAL A 99 18.42 14.06 4.44
CA VAL A 99 18.19 12.94 5.36
C VAL A 99 19.56 12.41 5.80
N LEU A 100 19.73 12.19 7.11
CA LEU A 100 21.01 11.66 7.61
C LEU A 100 21.05 10.15 7.38
N GLU A 101 21.92 9.72 6.48
CA GLU A 101 22.13 8.31 6.15
C GLU A 101 22.74 7.55 7.33
N GLU A 102 23.78 8.10 7.95
CA GLU A 102 24.45 7.53 9.11
C GLU A 102 24.57 8.56 10.23
N MET A 103 24.13 8.15 11.41
CA MET A 103 24.11 8.95 12.62
C MET A 103 24.99 8.29 13.66
N ARG A 104 26.10 8.94 14.03
CA ARG A 104 26.95 8.47 15.14
C ARG A 104 26.26 8.75 16.47
N THR A 105 25.51 7.78 16.96
CA THR A 105 25.10 7.77 18.37
C THR A 105 26.33 7.42 19.22
N SER A 106 26.33 7.77 20.51
CA SER A 106 27.46 7.53 21.44
C SER A 106 27.93 6.08 21.51
N THR A 107 27.10 5.12 21.09
CA THR A 107 27.37 3.68 21.20
C THR A 107 27.32 2.94 19.87
N VAL A 108 26.47 3.32 18.90
CA VAL A 108 26.28 2.61 17.63
C VAL A 108 25.92 3.58 16.50
N PRO A 109 26.49 3.42 15.29
CA PRO A 109 26.01 4.12 14.11
C PRO A 109 24.58 3.67 13.76
N LEU A 110 23.65 4.61 13.73
CA LEU A 110 22.26 4.39 13.37
C LEU A 110 22.06 4.77 11.89
N ARG A 111 21.46 3.87 11.11
CA ARG A 111 21.01 4.14 9.74
C ARG A 111 19.49 4.25 9.67
N GLN A 112 19.00 5.10 8.78
CA GLN A 112 17.57 5.28 8.54
C GLN A 112 17.17 4.58 7.25
N TYR A 113 16.21 3.67 7.35
CA TYR A 113 15.63 2.96 6.21
C TYR A 113 14.19 3.41 6.01
N PHE A 114 13.77 3.54 4.76
CA PHE A 114 12.41 3.94 4.42
C PHE A 114 11.76 2.85 3.59
N PHE A 115 10.59 2.38 4.02
CA PHE A 115 9.81 1.45 3.22
C PHE A 115 8.96 2.24 2.24
N GLU A 116 9.42 2.35 1.00
CA GLU A 116 8.73 3.10 -0.04
C GLU A 116 7.94 2.16 -0.95
N THR A 117 6.73 2.58 -1.34
CA THR A 117 5.89 1.85 -2.30
C THR A 117 5.51 2.77 -3.44
N ARG A 118 5.77 2.33 -4.67
CA ARG A 118 5.55 3.11 -5.90
C ARG A 118 4.68 2.35 -6.89
N CYS A 119 4.04 3.08 -7.80
CA CYS A 119 3.37 2.47 -8.94
C CYS A 119 4.37 1.82 -9.89
N LYS A 120 4.11 0.58 -10.29
CA LYS A 120 4.92 -0.14 -11.29
C LYS A 120 4.67 0.45 -12.68
N ALA A 121 5.73 0.76 -13.42
CA ALA A 121 5.61 1.30 -14.78
C ALA A 121 5.09 0.27 -15.80
N THR A 122 5.41 -1.01 -15.62
CA THR A 122 5.20 -2.08 -16.60
C THR A 122 4.03 -3.02 -16.30
N GLY A 123 3.23 -2.77 -15.25
CA GLY A 123 2.06 -3.58 -14.89
C GLY A 123 0.71 -2.91 -15.17
N ASN A 124 0.73 -1.60 -15.41
CA ASN A 124 -0.50 -0.83 -15.60
C ASN A 124 -1.01 -1.01 -17.03
N THR A 125 -2.33 -1.13 -17.19
CA THR A 125 -2.92 -1.30 -18.51
C THR A 125 -2.63 -0.04 -19.33
N ARG A 126 -2.33 -0.18 -20.64
CA ARG A 126 -2.04 0.99 -21.50
C ARG A 126 -3.15 2.04 -21.48
N ASP A 127 -4.37 1.62 -21.17
CA ASP A 127 -5.58 2.43 -21.13
C ASP A 127 -5.97 2.90 -19.71
N GLY A 128 -5.04 2.83 -18.75
CA GLY A 128 -5.24 3.26 -17.36
C GLY A 128 -5.35 2.10 -16.36
N CYS A 129 -6.15 2.31 -15.34
CA CYS A 129 -6.26 1.39 -14.22
C CYS A 129 -7.10 0.15 -14.56
N ARG A 130 -6.78 -1.00 -13.94
CA ARG A 130 -7.46 -2.28 -14.13
C ARG A 130 -8.92 -2.19 -13.64
N GLY A 131 -9.86 -2.64 -14.47
CA GLY A 131 -11.28 -2.72 -14.12
C GLY A 131 -12.07 -1.41 -14.19
N VAL A 132 -11.44 -0.29 -14.57
CA VAL A 132 -12.15 0.99 -14.73
C VAL A 132 -12.88 1.05 -16.08
N ASP A 133 -14.11 1.55 -16.08
CA ASP A 133 -14.87 1.78 -17.30
C ASP A 133 -14.29 2.93 -18.13
N LYS A 134 -13.57 2.54 -19.19
CA LYS A 134 -12.91 3.44 -20.13
C LYS A 134 -13.89 4.26 -20.96
N LYS A 135 -15.18 3.93 -21.03
CA LYS A 135 -16.16 4.72 -21.78
C LYS A 135 -16.42 6.07 -21.11
N HIS A 136 -16.56 6.05 -19.79
CA HIS A 136 -16.94 7.23 -19.00
C HIS A 136 -15.76 7.86 -18.25
N TRP A 137 -14.66 7.13 -18.05
CA TRP A 137 -13.55 7.57 -17.22
C TRP A 137 -12.20 7.49 -17.95
N ASN A 138 -11.40 8.52 -17.76
CA ASN A 138 -9.95 8.48 -17.87
C ASN A 138 -9.39 8.03 -16.52
N SER A 139 -8.38 7.18 -16.53
CA SER A 139 -7.81 6.66 -15.29
C SER A 139 -6.29 6.60 -15.35
N THR A 140 -5.62 6.87 -14.24
CA THR A 140 -4.16 6.86 -14.16
C THR A 140 -3.71 6.44 -12.77
N CYS A 141 -2.83 5.45 -12.71
CA CYS A 141 -2.18 5.04 -11.47
C CYS A 141 -1.15 6.09 -11.05
N ARG A 142 -1.27 6.58 -9.82
CA ARG A 142 -0.38 7.59 -9.24
C ARG A 142 0.15 7.12 -7.90
N THR A 143 1.45 7.32 -7.71
CA THR A 143 2.08 7.10 -6.41
C THR A 143 1.56 8.15 -5.45
N THR A 144 1.07 7.72 -4.30
CA THR A 144 0.65 8.62 -3.23
C THR A 144 1.75 8.71 -2.17
N GLN A 145 1.79 9.86 -1.51
CA GLN A 145 2.81 10.17 -0.53
C GLN A 145 2.20 10.28 0.86
N SER A 146 2.94 9.85 1.85
CA SER A 146 2.64 10.02 3.27
C SER A 146 3.82 10.64 3.99
N TYR A 147 3.59 11.11 5.21
CA TYR A 147 4.63 11.65 6.06
C TYR A 147 5.12 10.62 7.07
N VAL A 148 6.43 10.49 7.17
CA VAL A 148 7.10 9.71 8.22
C VAL A 148 8.07 10.59 8.99
N ARG A 149 8.34 10.20 10.25
CA ARG A 149 9.40 10.82 11.03
C ARG A 149 10.76 10.36 10.53
N ALA A 150 11.59 11.33 10.17
CA ALA A 150 12.98 11.12 9.81
C ALA A 150 13.87 12.15 10.52
N LEU A 151 15.14 11.80 10.65
CA LEU A 151 16.11 12.73 11.18
C LEU A 151 16.77 13.43 10.00
N THR A 152 16.71 14.76 9.99
CA THR A 152 17.15 15.55 8.85
C THR A 152 18.05 16.68 9.29
N MET A 153 18.92 17.10 8.38
CA MET A 153 19.79 18.25 8.50
C MET A 153 19.33 19.30 7.50
N GLU A 154 19.08 20.50 8.01
CA GLU A 154 18.75 21.68 7.21
C GLU A 154 19.92 22.66 7.32
N GLY A 155 20.56 22.97 6.18
CA GLY A 155 21.80 23.75 6.16
C GLY A 155 22.95 23.05 6.90
N THR A 156 23.82 23.85 7.53
CA THR A 156 25.07 23.33 8.12
C THR A 156 24.97 22.92 9.59
N ARG A 157 23.87 23.20 10.31
CA ARG A 157 23.84 23.02 11.79
C ARG A 157 22.51 22.63 12.45
N HIS A 158 21.39 22.48 11.73
CA HIS A 158 20.11 22.15 12.36
C HIS A 158 19.67 20.71 12.08
N VAL A 159 20.23 19.79 12.88
CA VAL A 159 19.79 18.39 12.94
C VAL A 159 18.55 18.28 13.83
N GLY A 160 17.51 17.63 13.34
CA GLY A 160 16.29 17.43 14.12
C GLY A 160 15.31 16.50 13.45
N TRP A 161 14.34 16.03 14.24
CA TRP A 161 13.24 15.22 13.73
C TRP A 161 12.29 16.08 12.92
N ARG A 162 12.07 15.72 11.65
CA ARG A 162 11.09 16.36 10.78
C ARG A 162 10.15 15.31 10.20
N TRP A 163 8.97 15.75 9.77
CA TRP A 163 8.07 14.95 8.96
C TRP A 163 8.47 15.11 7.51
N ILE A 164 8.84 14.01 6.86
CA ILE A 164 9.25 13.98 5.45
C ILE A 164 8.26 13.18 4.62
N ARG A 165 8.07 13.57 3.35
CA ARG A 165 7.25 12.85 2.39
C ARG A 165 8.01 11.64 1.85
N ILE A 166 7.37 10.48 1.91
CA ILE A 166 7.81 9.26 1.24
C ILE A 166 6.66 8.68 0.42
N ASP A 167 7.01 7.95 -0.63
CA ASP A 167 6.04 7.23 -1.45
C ASP A 167 5.52 6.02 -0.67
N THR A 168 4.21 5.92 -0.47
CA THR A 168 3.63 4.92 0.44
C THR A 168 2.65 3.95 -0.21
N SER A 169 2.11 4.28 -1.39
CA SER A 169 1.16 3.40 -2.09
C SER A 169 0.99 3.83 -3.54
N CYS A 170 0.34 2.97 -4.33
CA CYS A 170 -0.13 3.28 -5.67
C CYS A 170 -1.66 3.28 -5.70
N ALA A 171 -2.26 4.40 -6.09
CA ALA A 171 -3.72 4.55 -6.16
C ALA A 171 -4.17 4.93 -7.58
N CYS A 172 -5.39 4.55 -7.95
CA CYS A 172 -5.98 4.97 -9.21
C CYS A 172 -6.68 6.32 -9.08
N ALA A 173 -6.24 7.29 -9.87
CA ALA A 173 -6.93 8.56 -10.04
C ALA A 173 -7.88 8.48 -11.24
N LEU A 174 -9.13 8.92 -11.07
CA LEU A 174 -10.14 8.97 -12.12
C LEU A 174 -10.41 10.41 -12.53
N SER A 175 -10.68 10.63 -13.82
CA SER A 175 -11.26 11.87 -14.34
C SER A 175 -12.37 11.54 -15.32
N SER A 176 -13.50 12.24 -15.22
CA SER A 176 -14.64 12.00 -16.11
C SER A 176 -14.28 12.42 -17.54
N LYS A 177 -14.57 11.56 -18.52
CA LYS A 177 -14.56 11.92 -19.93
C LYS A 177 -15.84 12.73 -20.16
N SER A 178 -15.70 14.05 -20.19
CA SER A 178 -16.81 14.96 -20.50
C SER A 178 -17.47 14.61 -21.85
N GLY A 179 -18.57 13.86 -21.80
CA GLY A 179 -19.73 14.06 -22.66
C GLY A 179 -20.79 14.70 -21.78
N ARG A 180 -21.36 15.82 -22.21
CA ARG A 180 -22.45 16.52 -21.50
C ARG A 180 -23.48 15.52 -20.96
N ALA A 181 -23.90 15.74 -19.72
CA ALA A 181 -25.16 15.17 -19.22
C ALA A 181 -26.32 15.54 -20.17
#